data_AF-A0A0A0PP73-F1
#
_entry.id   AF-A0A0A0PP73-F1
#
_cell.length_a   1.000
_cell.length_b   1.000
_cell.length_c   1.000
_cell.angle_alpha   90.00
_cell.angle_beta   90.00
_cell.angle_gamma   90.00
#
_symmetry.space_group_name_H-M   'P 1'
#
loop_
_entity.id
_entity.type
_entity.pdbx_description
1 polymer ?
#
loop_
_entity_poly.entity_id
_entity_poly.type
_entity_poly.pdbx_seq_one_letter_code
_entity_poly.pdbx_strand_id
1 'polypeptide(L)' 'LTFDTTQAVNIRCSGPKQCFDPCKKETGCSRAKCMNGKCRCNGCRG' A
#
# COMPACT_ATOMS: atom_id res chain seq x y z
N LEU A 1 5.32 15.69 -10.37
CA LEU A 1 5.30 14.52 -9.48
C LEU A 1 4.46 13.44 -10.17
N THR A 2 5.12 12.43 -10.74
CA THR A 2 4.47 11.36 -11.49
C THR A 2 3.74 10.42 -10.51
N PHE A 3 2.41 10.52 -10.49
CA PHE A 3 1.52 9.63 -9.75
C PHE A 3 1.41 8.30 -10.49
N ASP A 4 2.47 7.49 -10.37
CA ASP A 4 2.43 6.11 -10.81
C ASP A 4 1.40 5.38 -9.95
N THR A 5 0.31 4.92 -10.58
CA THR A 5 -0.89 4.33 -9.94
C THR A 5 -0.60 2.98 -9.25
N THR A 6 0.67 2.62 -9.16
CA THR A 6 1.21 1.62 -8.25
C THR A 6 2.22 2.31 -7.36
N GLN A 7 1.74 3.04 -6.34
CA GLN A 7 2.61 3.46 -5.24
C GLN A 7 3.05 2.19 -4.50
N ALA A 8 4.09 1.53 -5.02
CA ALA A 8 4.93 0.63 -4.28
C ALA A 8 5.66 1.49 -3.26
N VAL A 9 4.94 1.87 -2.21
CA VAL A 9 5.53 2.53 -1.06
C VAL A 9 6.63 1.59 -0.61
N ASN A 10 7.89 2.03 -0.59
CA ASN A 10 9.04 1.24 -0.11
C ASN A 10 8.95 1.00 1.41
N ILE A 11 7.75 0.87 1.93
CA ILE A 11 7.42 0.47 3.28
C ILE A 11 7.71 -1.02 3.33
N ARG A 12 8.74 -1.33 4.10
CA ARG A 12 9.06 -2.70 4.44
C ARG A 12 7.92 -3.26 5.27
N CYS A 13 7.52 -4.47 4.93
CA CYS A 13 6.51 -5.18 5.67
C CYS A 13 6.98 -6.61 5.92
N SER A 14 6.69 -7.09 7.12
CA SER A 14 6.73 -8.50 7.47
C SER A 14 5.33 -9.12 7.36
N GLY A 15 4.28 -8.28 7.28
CA GLY A 15 2.91 -8.73 7.09
C GLY A 15 1.99 -7.64 6.53
N PRO A 16 0.85 -8.03 5.93
CA PRO A 16 -0.05 -7.11 5.25
C PRO A 16 -0.66 -6.04 6.16
N LYS A 17 -0.82 -6.32 7.46
CA LYS A 17 -1.37 -5.37 8.44
C LYS A 17 -0.53 -4.08 8.56
N GLN A 18 0.79 -4.19 8.44
CA GLN A 18 1.70 -3.04 8.50
C GLN A 18 1.52 -2.10 7.29
N CYS A 19 0.92 -2.60 6.22
CA CYS A 19 0.64 -1.82 5.03
C CYS A 19 -0.74 -1.14 5.07
N PHE A 20 -1.64 -1.51 5.99
CA PHE A 20 -3.01 -1.01 6.01
C PHE A 20 -3.10 0.47 6.37
N ASP A 21 -2.51 0.89 7.48
CA ASP A 21 -2.47 2.30 7.88
C ASP A 21 -1.78 3.21 6.86
N PRO A 22 -0.57 2.89 6.36
CA PRO A 22 0.08 3.74 5.38
C PRO A 22 -0.67 3.78 4.05
N CYS A 23 -1.16 2.63 3.55
CA CYS A 23 -1.96 2.63 2.32
C CYS A 23 -3.29 3.37 2.51
N LYS A 24 -3.89 3.35 3.71
CA LYS A 24 -5.11 4.11 4.02
C LYS A 24 -4.84 5.60 4.02
N LYS A 25 -3.68 6.03 4.52
CA LYS A 25 -3.27 7.44 4.52
C LYS A 25 -3.00 7.97 3.11
N GLU A 26 -2.40 7.15 2.25
CA GLU A 26 -2.05 7.52 0.87
C GLU A 26 -3.23 7.40 -0.11
N THR A 27 -4.02 6.33 -0.01
CA THR A 27 -5.06 5.99 -0.99
C THR A 27 -6.49 6.17 -0.48
N GLY A 28 -6.66 6.47 0.81
CA GLY A 28 -7.96 6.44 1.48
C GLY A 28 -8.45 5.03 1.86
N CYS A 29 -7.76 3.97 1.39
CA CYS A 29 -8.14 2.59 1.64
C CYS A 29 -7.07 1.77 2.37
N SER A 30 -7.51 0.99 3.35
CA SER A 30 -6.68 0.00 4.06
C SER A 30 -6.45 -1.28 3.25
N ARG A 31 -6.78 -1.32 1.95
CA ARG A 31 -6.55 -2.47 1.08
C ARG A 31 -5.08 -2.50 0.66
N ALA A 32 -4.29 -3.28 1.37
CA ALA A 32 -2.88 -3.46 1.05
C ALA A 32 -2.48 -4.94 1.10
N LYS A 33 -1.42 -5.29 0.37
CA LYS A 33 -0.78 -6.59 0.47
C LYS A 33 0.70 -6.39 0.76
N CYS A 34 1.25 -7.24 1.61
CA CYS A 34 2.70 -7.37 1.72
C CYS A 34 3.16 -8.40 0.71
N MET A 35 3.98 -8.00 -0.27
CA MET A 35 4.56 -8.90 -1.25
C MET A 35 6.07 -8.69 -1.31
N ASN A 36 6.82 -9.78 -1.13
CA ASN A 36 8.28 -9.78 -1.11
C ASN A 36 8.89 -8.72 -0.16
N GLY A 37 8.31 -8.61 1.04
CA GLY A 37 8.77 -7.66 2.05
C GLY A 37 8.39 -6.20 1.78
N LYS A 38 7.55 -5.91 0.78
CA LYS A 38 7.13 -4.56 0.42
C LYS A 38 5.62 -4.41 0.38
N CYS A 39 5.14 -3.25 0.82
CA CYS A 39 3.73 -2.91 0.76
C CYS A 39 3.29 -2.58 -0.67
N ARG A 40 2.24 -3.25 -1.11
CA ARG A 40 1.51 -2.93 -2.34
C ARG A 40 0.11 -2.48 -1.97
N CYS A 41 -0.14 -1.18 -2.09
CA CYS A 41 -1.46 -0.60 -1.86
C CYS A 41 -2.34 -0.87 -3.09
N ASN A 42 -3.47 -1.52 -2.89
CA ASN A 42 -4.50 -1.62 -3.90
C ASN A 42 -5.54 -0.56 -3.56
N GLY A 43 -5.76 0.42 -4.44
CA GLY A 43 -6.72 1.50 -4.17
C GLY A 43 -8.12 1.00 -3.84
N CYS A 44 -8.98 1.91 -3.39
CA CYS A 44 -10.41 1.65 -3.22
C CYS A 44 -11.03 1.34 -4.58
N ARG A 45 -11.05 0.06 -4.97
CA ARG A 45 -11.92 -0.37 -6.05
C ARG A 45 -13.34 -0.33 -5.47
N GLY A 46 -14.08 0.71 -5.86
CA GLY A 46 -15.51 0.86 -5.58
C GLY A 46 -16.30 -0.37 -6.00
#